data_AF-A0A0B1S630-F1
#
_entry.id   AF-A0A0B1S630-F1
#
_cell.length_a   1.000
_cell.length_b   1.000
_cell.length_c   1.000
_cell.angle_alpha   90.00
_cell.angle_beta   90.00
_cell.angle_gamma   90.00
#
_symmetry.space_group_name_H-M   'P 1'
#
loop_
_entity.id
_entity.type
_entity.pdbx_description
1 polymer ?
#
loop_
_entity_poly.entity_id
_entity_poly.type
_entity_poly.pdbx_seq_one_letter_code
_entity_poly.pdbx_strand_id
1 'polypeptide(L)'
;MAVGKNNNKMGKKGGKKKAVDPFARKEWYDIKAPSMFYNRQVGKTLINRTQGTKIASEGLKGRVFEVSLADLNDSEADFRKFKLVCEDVQGKNVLTNFHAMSMTRDKLCSIVKKWHTLIEANGVFKTTDGYVLHLFCIGFTKRSPNQVKKTTYTKASKVRKIRARMIELMKKE
;
A
#
# COMPACT_ATOMS: atom_id res chain seq x y z
N MET A 1 -72.07 -19.40 24.43
CA MET A 1 -72.34 -18.27 23.51
C MET A 1 -71.43 -17.11 23.88
N ALA A 2 -70.72 -16.56 22.88
CA ALA A 2 -70.09 -15.23 22.77
C ALA A 2 -69.22 -14.70 23.95
N VAL A 3 -67.89 -14.56 23.81
CA VAL A 3 -67.16 -13.42 23.17
C VAL A 3 -67.40 -12.11 23.96
N GLY A 4 -66.45 -11.38 24.53
CA GLY A 4 -64.99 -11.29 24.46
C GLY A 4 -64.58 -9.87 24.92
N LYS A 5 -63.28 -9.57 24.83
CA LYS A 5 -62.67 -8.23 24.63
C LYS A 5 -62.01 -7.51 25.83
N ASN A 6 -60.70 -7.33 25.62
CA ASN A 6 -59.74 -6.35 26.15
C ASN A 6 -59.12 -6.54 27.55
N ASN A 7 -57.86 -6.95 27.55
CA ASN A 7 -56.84 -6.10 28.16
C ASN A 7 -55.55 -6.06 27.32
N ASN A 8 -55.23 -4.85 26.89
CA ASN A 8 -54.05 -4.43 26.15
C ASN A 8 -52.76 -5.05 26.72
N LYS A 9 -52.18 -6.01 26.01
CA LYS A 9 -50.73 -6.25 26.02
C LYS A 9 -50.22 -6.30 24.60
N MET A 10 -50.37 -5.16 23.91
CA MET A 10 -49.57 -4.87 22.73
C MET A 10 -48.11 -4.86 23.18
N GLY A 11 -47.37 -5.91 22.85
CA GLY A 11 -45.95 -6.01 23.11
C GLY A 11 -45.27 -4.73 22.63
N LYS A 12 -44.60 -4.03 23.55
CA LYS A 12 -43.74 -2.88 23.23
C LYS A 12 -42.78 -3.33 22.14
N LYS A 13 -43.10 -3.01 20.88
CA LYS A 13 -42.21 -3.10 19.73
C LYS A 13 -40.94 -2.39 20.16
N GLY A 14 -39.86 -3.17 20.34
CA GLY A 14 -38.60 -2.71 20.91
C GLY A 14 -38.26 -1.33 20.38
N GLY A 15 -38.12 -0.37 21.29
CA GLY A 15 -37.92 1.03 20.95
C GLY A 15 -36.86 1.14 19.86
N LYS A 16 -37.21 1.76 18.73
CA LYS A 16 -36.24 2.14 17.70
C LYS A 16 -35.09 2.81 18.44
N LYS A 17 -33.95 2.13 18.53
CA LYS A 17 -32.72 2.71 19.09
C LYS A 17 -32.58 4.07 18.41
N LYS A 18 -32.48 5.16 19.19
CA LYS A 18 -32.24 6.49 18.64
C LYS A 18 -31.15 6.37 17.58
N ALA A 19 -31.38 6.93 16.40
CA ALA A 19 -30.37 6.95 15.36
C ALA A 19 -29.18 7.76 15.90
N VAL A 20 -28.16 7.06 16.37
CA VAL A 20 -26.90 7.66 16.83
C VAL A 20 -25.99 7.74 15.61
N ASP A 21 -25.36 8.90 15.42
CA ASP A 21 -24.39 9.11 14.37
C ASP A 21 -23.29 8.02 14.42
N PRO A 22 -23.10 7.24 13.34
CA PRO A 22 -22.01 6.27 13.25
C PRO A 22 -20.62 6.85 13.52
N PHE A 23 -20.37 8.14 13.26
CA PHE A 23 -19.09 8.79 13.53
C PHE A 23 -18.84 9.09 15.02
N ALA A 24 -19.90 9.24 15.82
CA ALA A 24 -19.76 9.46 17.27
C ALA A 24 -19.08 8.28 17.99
N ARG A 25 -19.11 7.09 17.38
CA ARG A 25 -18.49 5.86 17.90
C ARG A 25 -17.08 5.62 17.37
N LYS A 26 -16.52 6.55 16.58
CA LYS A 26 -15.19 6.44 16.00
C LYS A 26 -14.16 7.20 16.83
N GLU A 27 -12.92 6.74 16.77
CA GLU A 27 -11.75 7.38 17.34
C GLU A 27 -10.65 7.49 16.29
N TRP A 28 -9.86 8.56 16.41
CA TRP A 28 -8.74 8.86 15.53
C TRP A 28 -7.43 8.38 16.14
N TYR A 29 -6.61 7.78 15.29
CA TYR A 29 -5.26 7.30 15.60
C TYR A 29 -4.27 7.93 14.62
N ASP A 30 -3.06 8.21 15.09
CA ASP A 30 -2.00 8.81 14.29
C ASP A 30 -1.13 7.71 13.65
N ILE A 31 -0.98 7.76 12.32
CA ILE A 31 -0.17 6.79 11.57
C ILE A 31 1.29 7.24 11.61
N LYS A 32 2.16 6.36 12.12
CA LYS A 32 3.59 6.60 12.20
C LYS A 32 4.36 5.72 11.22
N ALA A 33 5.14 6.35 10.35
CA ALA A 33 6.06 5.66 9.46
C ALA A 33 7.27 5.09 10.22
N PRO A 34 7.93 4.06 9.66
CA PRO A 34 9.22 3.57 10.15
C PRO A 34 10.27 4.67 10.29
N SER A 35 11.27 4.45 11.16
CA SER A 35 12.38 5.40 11.40
C SER A 35 13.30 5.60 10.19
N MET A 36 13.16 4.80 9.14
CA MET A 36 13.90 4.94 7.89
C MET A 36 13.52 6.21 7.10
N PHE A 37 12.34 6.78 7.36
CA PHE A 37 11.84 7.98 6.70
C PHE A 37 12.01 9.21 7.59
N TYR A 38 12.28 10.36 6.97
CA TYR A 38 12.44 11.64 7.67
C TYR A 38 11.12 12.10 8.30
N ASN A 39 10.06 12.15 7.49
CA ASN A 39 8.72 12.50 7.96
C ASN A 39 8.01 11.27 8.50
N ARG A 40 7.98 11.15 9.82
CA ARG A 40 7.34 10.01 10.51
C ARG A 40 5.84 10.14 10.66
N GLN A 41 5.28 11.34 10.50
CA GLN A 41 3.84 11.56 10.66
C GLN A 41 3.17 11.54 9.30
N VAL A 42 2.52 10.43 8.98
CA VAL A 42 1.90 10.20 7.67
C VAL A 42 0.50 10.80 7.60
N GLY A 43 -0.27 10.64 8.68
CA GLY A 43 -1.66 11.06 8.71
C GLY A 43 -2.43 10.46 9.88
N LYS A 44 -3.76 10.44 9.76
CA LYS A 44 -4.65 9.87 10.78
C LYS A 44 -5.55 8.80 10.17
N THR A 45 -5.85 7.76 10.94
CA THR A 45 -6.85 6.75 10.58
C THR A 45 -7.93 6.69 11.65
N LEU A 46 -9.17 6.45 11.23
CA LEU A 46 -10.29 6.27 12.16
C LEU A 46 -10.66 4.80 12.28
N ILE A 47 -11.07 4.41 13.48
CA ILE A 47 -11.69 3.11 13.73
C ILE A 47 -12.81 3.24 14.76
N ASN A 48 -13.68 2.25 14.83
CA ASN A 48 -14.70 2.21 15.89
C ASN A 48 -14.02 1.97 17.24
N ARG A 49 -14.54 2.61 18.30
CA ARG A 49 -14.15 2.34 19.68
C ARG A 49 -14.33 0.86 20.00
N THR A 50 -13.47 0.34 20.86
CA THR A 50 -13.58 -1.02 21.39
C THR A 50 -14.96 -1.21 22.02
N GLN A 51 -15.68 -2.23 21.58
CA GLN A 51 -17.01 -2.56 22.12
C GLN A 51 -17.20 -4.08 22.19
N GLY A 52 -17.43 -4.57 23.41
CA GLY A 52 -17.57 -6.00 23.67
C GLY A 52 -16.31 -6.75 23.23
N THR A 53 -16.49 -7.74 22.36
CA THR A 53 -15.41 -8.60 21.84
C THR A 53 -14.63 -7.98 20.67
N LYS A 54 -15.06 -6.84 20.12
CA LYS A 54 -14.37 -6.18 19.00
C LYS A 54 -13.40 -5.14 19.52
N ILE A 55 -12.11 -5.47 19.48
CA ILE A 55 -11.02 -4.59 19.92
C ILE A 55 -10.59 -3.68 18.77
N ALA A 56 -10.45 -2.37 19.06
CA ALA A 56 -10.04 -1.38 18.07
C ALA A 56 -8.62 -1.65 17.52
N SER A 57 -7.67 -2.06 18.37
CA SER A 57 -6.30 -2.34 17.94
C SER A 57 -6.23 -3.48 16.93
N GLU A 58 -6.98 -4.57 17.15
CA GLU A 58 -7.03 -5.70 16.21
C GLU A 58 -7.61 -5.32 14.85
N GLY A 59 -8.61 -4.44 14.81
CA GLY A 59 -9.18 -3.95 13.56
C GLY A 59 -8.31 -2.91 12.82
N LEU A 60 -7.28 -2.35 13.51
CA LEU A 60 -6.28 -1.48 12.90
C LEU A 60 -5.10 -2.29 12.32
N LYS A 61 -4.70 -3.36 13.02
CA LYS A 61 -3.65 -4.27 12.55
C LYS A 61 -4.03 -4.89 11.20
N GLY A 62 -3.06 -4.99 10.31
CA GLY A 62 -3.25 -5.48 8.94
C GLY A 62 -3.79 -4.46 7.94
N ARG A 63 -4.16 -3.24 8.36
CA ARG A 63 -4.45 -2.17 7.40
C ARG A 63 -3.18 -1.78 6.66
N VAL A 64 -3.30 -1.59 5.34
CA VAL A 64 -2.20 -1.14 4.48
C VAL A 64 -2.49 0.27 4.00
N PHE A 65 -1.55 1.18 4.24
CA PHE A 65 -1.61 2.58 3.83
C PHE A 65 -0.66 2.80 2.66
N GLU A 66 -1.14 3.41 1.59
CA GLU A 66 -0.31 3.78 0.44
C GLU A 66 0.02 5.27 0.51
N VAL A 67 1.32 5.59 0.48
CA VAL A 67 1.86 6.93 0.71
C VAL A 67 2.92 7.22 -0.36
N SER A 68 3.00 8.46 -0.83
CA SER A 68 4.08 8.89 -1.73
C SER A 68 5.41 8.99 -0.98
N LEU A 69 6.52 8.70 -1.65
CA LEU A 69 7.86 8.92 -1.10
C LEU A 69 8.13 10.41 -0.86
N ALA A 70 7.53 11.30 -1.65
CA ALA A 70 7.65 12.74 -1.46
C ALA A 70 7.15 13.16 -0.07
N ASP A 71 6.01 12.62 0.38
CA ASP A 71 5.46 12.94 1.70
C ASP A 71 6.33 12.40 2.84
N LEU A 72 7.06 11.30 2.59
CA LEU A 72 7.89 10.63 3.59
C LEU A 72 9.31 11.21 3.72
N ASN A 73 9.87 11.78 2.63
CA ASN A 73 11.28 12.18 2.60
C ASN A 73 11.57 13.50 1.87
N ASP A 74 10.53 14.30 1.57
CA ASP A 74 10.61 15.60 0.89
C ASP A 74 11.52 15.58 -0.35
N SER A 75 11.32 14.55 -1.19
CA SER A 75 12.18 14.24 -2.34
C SER A 75 11.42 14.40 -3.65
N GLU A 76 12.12 14.76 -4.73
CA GLU A 76 11.59 14.83 -6.11
C GLU A 76 11.08 13.48 -6.66
N ALA A 77 11.25 12.37 -5.92
CA ALA A 77 10.80 11.03 -6.32
C ALA A 77 9.31 10.76 -5.99
N ASP A 78 8.44 11.69 -6.34
CA ASP A 78 6.98 11.65 -6.16
C ASP A 78 6.30 10.43 -6.81
N PHE A 79 6.89 9.91 -7.87
CA PHE A 79 6.39 8.75 -8.60
C PHE A 79 6.55 7.43 -7.86
N ARG A 80 7.27 7.38 -6.72
CA ARG A 80 7.42 6.17 -5.91
C ARG A 80 6.41 6.20 -4.77
N LYS A 81 5.62 5.14 -4.65
CA LYS A 81 4.63 4.96 -3.59
C LYS A 81 4.98 3.74 -2.74
N PHE A 82 4.94 3.93 -1.43
CA PHE A 82 5.18 2.90 -0.43
C PHE A 82 3.87 2.44 0.17
N LYS A 83 3.74 1.12 0.33
CA LYS A 83 2.68 0.49 1.11
C LYS A 83 3.25 0.18 2.49
N LEU A 84 2.61 0.74 3.51
CA LEU A 84 2.97 0.60 4.90
C LEU A 84 1.86 -0.18 5.62
N VAL A 85 2.18 -1.34 6.18
CA VAL A 85 1.22 -2.17 6.92
C VAL A 85 1.26 -1.84 8.40
N CYS A 86 0.10 -1.71 9.04
CA CYS A 86 0.00 -1.59 10.49
C CYS A 86 0.30 -2.95 11.15
N GLU A 87 1.38 -3.02 11.92
CA GLU A 87 1.72 -4.22 12.71
C GLU A 87 1.31 -4.07 14.17
N ASP A 88 1.46 -2.86 14.72
CA ASP A 88 1.19 -2.62 16.13
C ASP A 88 0.54 -1.28 16.42
N VAL A 89 -0.14 -1.20 17.55
CA VAL A 89 -0.85 0.01 18.01
C VAL A 89 -0.42 0.32 19.44
N GLN A 90 0.27 1.44 19.62
CA GLN A 90 0.75 1.93 20.91
C GLN A 90 -0.04 3.16 21.33
N GLY A 91 -0.99 2.97 22.25
CA GLY A 91 -1.91 4.04 22.64
C GLY A 91 -2.70 4.52 21.43
N LYS A 92 -2.48 5.77 21.01
CA LYS A 92 -3.10 6.37 19.80
C LYS A 92 -2.21 6.32 18.55
N ASN A 93 -1.00 5.77 18.66
CA ASN A 93 -0.05 5.69 17.55
C ASN A 93 -0.14 4.33 16.86
N VAL A 94 -0.26 4.35 15.54
CA VAL A 94 -0.22 3.15 14.69
C VAL A 94 1.19 3.00 14.15
N LEU A 95 1.88 1.95 14.55
CA LEU A 95 3.21 1.62 14.07
C LEU A 95 3.09 0.82 12.79
N THR A 96 3.71 1.36 11.74
CA THR A 96 3.69 0.73 10.42
C THR A 96 5.06 0.18 10.04
N ASN A 97 5.05 -0.89 9.24
CA ASN A 97 6.23 -1.51 8.65
C ASN A 97 6.12 -1.51 7.12
N PHE A 98 7.24 -1.71 6.43
CA PHE A 98 7.28 -1.82 4.98
C PHE A 98 6.53 -3.07 4.51
N HIS A 99 5.61 -2.89 3.56
CA HIS A 99 4.88 -3.98 2.93
C HIS A 99 5.23 -4.15 1.45
N ALA A 100 5.23 -3.05 0.69
CA ALA A 100 5.58 -3.08 -0.73
C ALA A 100 5.96 -1.68 -1.23
N MET A 101 6.61 -1.62 -2.39
CA MET A 101 6.85 -0.38 -3.13
C MET A 101 6.32 -0.54 -4.56
N SER A 102 5.71 0.51 -5.08
CA SER A 102 5.19 0.57 -6.44
C SER A 102 5.44 1.93 -7.07
N MET A 103 5.48 1.99 -8.39
CA MET A 103 5.51 3.28 -9.10
C MET A 103 4.09 3.75 -9.42
N THR A 104 3.92 5.06 -9.55
CA THR A 104 2.68 5.64 -10.07
C THR A 104 2.44 5.25 -11.53
N ARG A 105 1.17 5.17 -11.92
CA ARG A 105 0.77 4.68 -13.24
C ARG A 105 1.20 5.64 -14.34
N ASP A 106 1.04 6.94 -14.12
CA ASP A 106 1.50 8.03 -14.98
C ASP A 106 2.99 7.89 -15.29
N LYS A 107 3.84 7.64 -14.28
CA LYS A 107 5.27 7.46 -14.49
C LYS A 107 5.57 6.22 -15.33
N LEU A 108 4.96 5.08 -15.00
CA LEU A 108 5.15 3.85 -15.78
C LEU A 108 4.75 4.05 -17.25
N CYS A 109 3.59 4.66 -17.50
CA CYS A 109 3.13 4.96 -18.85
C CYS A 109 4.00 6.00 -19.57
N SER A 110 4.62 6.94 -18.85
CA SER A 110 5.48 7.97 -19.41
C SER A 110 6.85 7.44 -19.86
N ILE A 111 7.40 6.44 -19.17
CA ILE A 111 8.71 5.87 -19.51
C ILE A 111 8.60 4.95 -20.75
N VAL A 112 7.47 4.26 -20.94
CA VAL A 112 7.25 3.39 -22.08
C VAL A 112 7.00 4.21 -23.35
N LYS A 113 8.03 4.34 -24.21
CA LYS A 113 7.92 5.00 -25.52
C LYS A 113 8.20 4.01 -26.66
N LYS A 114 7.93 4.46 -27.89
CA LYS A 114 8.28 3.70 -29.11
C LYS A 114 9.78 3.84 -29.42
N TRP A 115 10.28 2.96 -30.29
CA TRP A 115 11.63 3.03 -30.87
C TRP A 115 12.79 2.69 -29.94
N HIS A 116 12.52 2.05 -28.80
CA HIS A 116 13.51 1.46 -27.91
C HIS A 116 13.05 0.08 -27.43
N THR A 117 13.97 -0.77 -27.01
CA THR A 117 13.65 -2.07 -26.43
C THR A 117 13.37 -1.93 -24.93
N LEU A 118 12.25 -2.47 -24.48
CA LEU A 118 11.93 -2.66 -23.07
C LEU A 118 12.55 -3.99 -22.59
N ILE A 119 13.21 -3.95 -21.45
CA ILE A 119 13.85 -5.11 -20.81
C ILE A 119 13.31 -5.22 -19.39
N GLU A 120 12.52 -6.26 -19.14
CA GLU A 120 11.99 -6.59 -17.82
C GLU A 120 12.75 -7.77 -17.21
N ALA A 121 12.96 -7.72 -15.90
CA ALA A 121 13.47 -8.81 -15.09
C ALA A 121 12.71 -8.84 -13.75
N ASN A 122 12.40 -10.03 -13.27
CA ASN A 122 11.76 -10.25 -12.00
C ASN A 122 12.35 -11.47 -11.30
N GLY A 123 12.30 -11.47 -9.97
CA GLY A 123 12.83 -12.56 -9.16
C GLY A 123 12.32 -12.51 -7.73
N VAL A 124 12.25 -13.68 -7.11
CA VAL A 124 11.89 -13.83 -5.70
C VAL A 124 13.18 -14.00 -4.90
N PHE A 125 13.38 -13.12 -3.92
CA PHE A 125 14.58 -13.08 -3.11
C PHE A 125 14.20 -13.12 -1.63
N LYS A 126 15.00 -13.82 -0.84
CA LYS A 126 14.81 -13.91 0.61
C LYS A 126 15.87 -13.05 1.29
N THR A 127 15.44 -12.12 2.13
CA THR A 127 16.35 -11.31 2.95
C THR A 127 16.93 -12.14 4.09
N THR A 128 18.00 -11.63 4.72
CA THR A 128 18.61 -12.25 5.92
C THR A 128 17.62 -12.45 7.05
N ASP A 129 16.67 -11.52 7.17
CA ASP A 129 15.71 -11.46 8.27
C ASP A 129 14.48 -12.35 8.02
N GLY A 130 14.47 -13.08 6.91
CA GLY A 130 13.45 -14.07 6.58
C GLY A 130 12.31 -13.57 5.70
N TYR A 131 12.28 -12.28 5.33
CA TYR A 131 11.27 -11.76 4.41
C TYR A 131 11.51 -12.26 2.98
N VAL A 132 10.44 -12.62 2.28
CA VAL A 132 10.47 -13.02 0.88
C VAL A 132 9.88 -11.90 0.04
N LEU A 133 10.71 -11.28 -0.80
CA LEU A 133 10.35 -10.14 -1.63
C LEU A 133 10.32 -10.56 -3.10
N HIS A 134 9.29 -10.12 -3.82
CA HIS A 134 9.25 -10.23 -5.29
C HIS A 134 9.64 -8.88 -5.89
N LEU A 135 10.83 -8.83 -6.47
CA LEU A 135 11.38 -7.62 -7.06
C LEU A 135 11.13 -7.61 -8.57
N PHE A 136 10.82 -6.43 -9.09
CA PHE A 136 10.66 -6.16 -10.51
C PHE A 136 11.61 -5.04 -10.93
N CYS A 137 12.31 -5.21 -12.04
CA CYS A 137 13.08 -4.16 -12.69
C CYS A 137 12.65 -4.02 -14.15
N ILE A 138 12.54 -2.77 -14.56
CA ILE A 138 12.25 -2.38 -15.93
C ILE A 138 13.40 -1.48 -16.37
N GLY A 139 14.01 -1.83 -17.51
CA GLY A 139 15.05 -1.06 -18.16
C GLY A 139 14.68 -0.77 -19.62
N PHE A 140 15.23 0.32 -20.15
CA PHE A 140 15.02 0.73 -21.54
C PHE A 140 16.36 1.00 -22.21
N THR A 141 16.46 0.69 -23.49
CA THR A 141 17.66 1.03 -24.27
C THR A 141 17.72 2.54 -24.53
N LYS A 142 18.83 3.16 -24.15
CA LYS A 142 19.07 4.60 -24.36
C LYS A 142 19.67 4.84 -25.75
N ARG A 143 19.14 5.84 -26.47
CA ARG A 143 19.72 6.32 -27.72
C ARG A 143 21.06 7.00 -27.45
N SER A 144 22.10 6.65 -28.21
CA SER A 144 23.39 7.33 -28.10
C SER A 144 23.31 8.75 -28.69
N PRO A 145 24.05 9.73 -28.14
CA PRO A 145 23.98 11.13 -28.60
C PRO A 145 24.21 11.29 -30.11
N ASN A 146 25.16 10.55 -30.68
CA ASN A 146 25.54 10.65 -32.10
C ASN A 146 24.79 9.64 -33.01
N GLN A 147 23.73 9.02 -32.52
CA GLN A 147 23.00 8.00 -33.27
C GLN A 147 22.06 8.63 -34.32
N VAL A 148 22.36 8.45 -35.60
CA VAL A 148 21.51 8.91 -36.72
C VAL A 148 20.19 8.13 -36.78
N LYS A 149 20.24 6.81 -36.57
CA LYS A 149 19.05 5.94 -36.63
C LYS A 149 18.04 6.29 -35.53
N LYS A 150 16.77 6.49 -35.90
CA LYS A 150 15.65 6.77 -34.97
C LYS A 150 15.41 5.65 -33.96
N THR A 151 15.63 4.39 -34.36
CA THR A 151 15.35 3.21 -33.55
C THR A 151 16.57 2.72 -32.79
N THR A 152 16.41 2.42 -31.51
CA THR A 152 17.46 1.86 -30.65
C THR A 152 17.02 0.49 -30.18
N TYR A 153 17.10 -0.52 -31.04
CA TYR A 153 16.70 -1.88 -30.70
C TYR A 153 17.90 -2.76 -30.38
N THR A 154 17.72 -3.65 -29.41
CA THR A 154 18.76 -4.59 -28.97
C THR A 154 18.41 -6.02 -29.40
N LYS A 155 19.44 -6.77 -29.85
CA LYS A 155 19.27 -8.19 -30.22
C LYS A 155 18.80 -9.01 -29.02
N ALA A 156 17.98 -10.03 -29.25
CA ALA A 156 17.45 -10.91 -28.20
C ALA A 156 18.57 -11.56 -27.35
N SER A 157 19.71 -11.90 -27.94
CA SER A 157 20.87 -12.44 -27.21
C SER A 157 21.43 -11.48 -26.17
N LYS A 158 21.50 -10.17 -26.48
CA LYS A 158 21.92 -9.14 -25.54
C LYS A 158 20.85 -8.90 -24.47
N VAL A 159 19.56 -8.92 -24.82
CA VAL A 159 18.46 -8.81 -23.84
C VAL A 159 18.55 -9.91 -22.78
N ARG A 160 18.80 -11.16 -23.17
CA ARG A 160 18.98 -12.28 -22.24
C ARG A 160 20.17 -12.07 -21.30
N LYS A 161 21.32 -11.61 -21.82
CA LYS A 161 22.50 -11.28 -21.00
C LYS A 161 22.22 -10.16 -19.99
N ILE A 162 21.51 -9.11 -20.42
CA ILE A 162 21.13 -7.99 -19.54
C ILE A 162 20.18 -8.48 -18.45
N ARG A 163 19.17 -9.29 -18.78
CA ARG A 163 18.24 -9.86 -17.79
C ARG A 163 18.96 -10.73 -16.75
N ALA A 164 19.88 -11.59 -17.20
CA ALA A 164 20.68 -12.40 -16.29
C ALA A 164 21.49 -11.52 -15.33
N ARG A 165 22.12 -10.46 -15.86
CA ARG A 165 22.88 -9.51 -15.03
C ARG A 165 22.00 -8.70 -14.08
N MET A 166 20.79 -8.32 -14.49
CA MET A 166 19.82 -7.63 -13.62
C MET A 166 19.46 -8.50 -12.42
N ILE A 167 19.11 -9.77 -12.66
CA ILE A 167 18.76 -10.73 -11.59
C ILE A 167 19.96 -11.00 -10.68
N GLU A 168 21.16 -11.12 -11.24
CA GLU A 168 22.40 -11.32 -10.48
C GLU A 168 22.67 -10.15 -9.52
N LEU A 169 22.51 -8.91 -9.99
CA LEU A 169 22.67 -7.72 -9.16
C LEU A 169 21.59 -7.62 -8.08
N MET A 170 20.33 -7.90 -8.42
CA MET A 170 19.24 -7.95 -7.44
C MET A 170 19.45 -9.00 -6.33
N LYS A 171 20.16 -10.09 -6.63
CA LYS A 171 20.47 -11.12 -5.65
C LYS A 171 21.63 -10.71 -4.73
N LYS A 172 22.53 -9.86 -5.24
CA LYS A 172 23.73 -9.43 -4.55
C LYS A 172 23.43 -8.34 -3.51
N GLU A 173 22.59 -7.38 -3.90
CA GLU A 173 22.05 -6.35 -3.01
C GLU A 173 21.01 -6.94 -2.05
#